data_AF-A0A956E9H2-F1
#
_entry.id   AF-A0A956E9H2-F1
#
_cell.length_a   1.000
_cell.length_b   1.000
_cell.length_c   1.000
_cell.angle_alpha   90.00
_cell.angle_beta   90.00
_cell.angle_gamma   90.00
#
_symmetry.space_group_name_H-M   'P 1'
#
loop_
_entity.id
_entity.type
_entity.pdbx_description
1 polymer ?
#
loop_
_entity_poly.entity_id
_entity_poly.type
_entity_poly.pdbx_seq_one_letter_code
_entity_poly.pdbx_strand_id
1 'polypeptide(L)' 'YLRLFGLVALGYVWCRTAQCALRADGGLSAGFYQAKLDTARFYMDRMLPETGALLAGIMADGDTVMGFDEAAF' A
#
# COMPACT_ATOMS: atom_id res chain seq x y z
N TYR A 1 12.41 -1.98 -3.16
CA TYR A 1 12.23 -0.54 -2.88
C TYR A 1 11.11 0.11 -3.70
N LEU A 2 11.17 0.12 -5.05
CA LEU A 2 10.18 0.81 -5.91
C LEU A 2 8.71 0.41 -5.61
N ARG A 3 8.46 -0.88 -5.39
CA ARG A 3 7.13 -1.39 -5.05
C ARG A 3 6.62 -0.87 -3.69
N LEU A 4 7.50 -0.79 -2.69
CA LEU A 4 7.17 -0.23 -1.37
C LEU A 4 6.78 1.25 -1.50
N PHE A 5 7.54 2.03 -2.27
CA PHE A 5 7.21 3.44 -2.52
C PHE A 5 5.87 3.59 -3.25
N GLY A 6 5.60 2.76 -4.26
CA GLY A 6 4.32 2.76 -4.98
C GLY A 6 3.11 2.48 -4.08
N LEU A 7 3.24 1.54 -3.14
CA LEU A 7 2.18 1.23 -2.17
C LEU A 7 1.90 2.42 -1.23
N VAL A 8 2.95 3.08 -0.73
CA VAL A 8 2.80 4.25 0.14
C VAL A 8 2.17 5.43 -0.61
N ALA A 9 2.62 5.71 -1.83
CA ALA A 9 2.09 6.78 -2.66
C ALA A 9 0.60 6.56 -3.00
N LEU A 10 0.21 5.33 -3.32
CA LEU A 10 -1.18 5.00 -3.60
C LEU A 10 -2.05 5.08 -2.33
N GLY A 11 -1.54 4.63 -1.19
CA GLY A 11 -2.20 4.82 0.11
C GLY A 11 -2.47 6.29 0.44
N TYR A 12 -1.51 7.18 0.15
CA TYR A 12 -1.70 8.62 0.33
C TYR A 12 -2.83 9.20 -0.54
N VAL A 13 -2.94 8.76 -1.80
CA VAL A 13 -4.03 9.18 -2.69
C VAL A 13 -5.39 8.69 -2.18
N TRP A 14 -5.46 7.48 -1.63
CA TRP A 14 -6.68 6.96 -1.00
C TRP A 14 -7.07 7.77 0.25
N CYS A 15 -6.12 8.15 1.11
CA CYS A 15 -6.38 9.04 2.24
C CYS A 15 -6.96 10.39 1.80
N ARG A 16 -6.41 10.99 0.73
CA ARG A 16 -6.95 12.23 0.16
C ARG A 16 -8.36 12.05 -0.38
N THR A 17 -8.62 10.94 -1.06
CA THR A 17 -9.95 10.61 -1.59
C THR A 17 -10.95 10.46 -0.46
N ALA A 18 -10.57 9.79 0.63
CA ALA A 18 -11.40 9.65 1.82
C ALA A 18 -11.69 11.02 2.49
N GLN A 19 -10.69 11.89 2.59
CA GLN A 19 -10.89 13.25 3.10
C GLN A 19 -11.89 14.06 2.25
N CYS A 20 -11.80 13.96 0.92
CA CYS A 20 -12.77 14.61 0.03
C CYS A 20 -14.17 14.00 0.18
N ALA A 21 -14.28 12.67 0.29
CA ALA A 21 -15.54 11.97 0.46
C ALA A 21 -16.25 12.34 1.78
N LEU A 22 -15.49 12.49 2.87
CA LEU A 22 -16.02 12.91 4.17
C LEU A 22 -16.50 14.37 4.20
N ARG A 23 -15.95 15.22 3.32
CA ARG A 23 -16.36 16.63 3.17
C ARG A 23 -17.50 16.83 2.18
N ALA A 24 -17.86 15.80 1.42
CA ALA A 24 -18.93 15.89 0.45
C ALA A 24 -20.28 15.81 1.16
N ASP A 25 -21.11 16.83 0.97
CA ASP A 25 -22.47 16.85 1.50
C ASP A 25 -23.29 15.78 0.75
N GLY A 26 -23.73 14.76 1.48
CA GLY A 26 -24.21 13.46 0.97
C GLY A 26 -25.54 13.48 0.22
N GLY A 27 -25.65 14.29 -0.84
CA GLY A 27 -26.78 14.30 -1.76
C GLY A 27 -26.84 13.03 -2.64
N LEU A 28 -27.23 13.19 -3.90
CA LEU A 28 -27.41 12.07 -4.87
C LEU A 28 -26.16 11.18 -5.07
N SER A 29 -24.99 11.61 -4.61
CA SER A 29 -23.70 10.93 -4.72
C SER A 29 -23.23 10.24 -3.42
N ALA A 30 -24.04 10.19 -2.36
CA ALA A 30 -23.67 9.57 -1.09
C ALA A 30 -23.17 8.11 -1.25
N GLY A 31 -23.85 7.30 -2.05
CA GLY A 31 -23.45 5.92 -2.33
C GLY A 31 -22.10 5.80 -3.04
N PHE A 32 -21.76 6.75 -3.91
CA PHE A 32 -20.46 6.79 -4.59
C PHE A 32 -19.32 7.11 -3.61
N TYR A 33 -19.52 8.08 -2.72
CA TYR A 33 -18.53 8.43 -1.70
C TYR A 33 -18.35 7.32 -0.67
N GLN A 34 -19.43 6.65 -0.27
CA GLN A 34 -19.36 5.48 0.61
C GLN A 34 -18.53 4.36 -0.02
N ALA A 35 -18.79 4.01 -1.29
CA ALA A 35 -18.01 2.98 -1.99
C ALA A 35 -16.51 3.34 -2.09
N LYS A 36 -16.17 4.62 -2.25
CA LYS A 36 -14.77 5.09 -2.24
C LYS A 36 -14.12 4.96 -0.86
N LEU A 37 -14.85 5.24 0.21
CA LEU A 37 -14.38 5.05 1.58
C LEU A 37 -14.14 3.57 1.89
N ASP A 38 -15.07 2.70 1.48
CA ASP A 38 -14.95 1.25 1.69
C ASP A 38 -13.74 0.68 0.94
N THR A 39 -13.51 1.14 -0.30
CA THR A 39 -12.33 0.76 -1.09
C THR A 39 -11.03 1.24 -0.44
N ALA A 40 -11.01 2.47 0.06
CA ALA A 40 -9.85 3.02 0.78
C ALA A 40 -9.54 2.20 2.03
N ARG A 41 -10.56 1.77 2.76
CA ARG A 41 -10.42 0.94 3.97
C ARG A 41 -9.87 -0.44 3.64
N PHE A 42 -10.40 -1.07 2.60
CA PHE A 42 -9.87 -2.34 2.08
C PHE A 42 -8.38 -2.22 1.69
N TYR A 43 -8.00 -1.12 1.03
CA TYR A 43 -6.60 -0.89 0.65
C TYR A 43 -5.69 -0.79 1.88
N MET A 44 -6.10 -0.05 2.91
CA MET A 44 -5.34 0.11 4.16
C MET A 44 -5.23 -1.19 4.95
N ASP A 45 -6.31 -1.97 5.05
CA ASP A 45 -6.33 -3.20 5.84
C ASP A 45 -5.61 -4.36 5.13
N ARG A 46 -5.60 -4.39 3.79
CA ARG A 46 -5.15 -5.57 3.03
C ARG A 46 -3.91 -5.36 2.18
N MET A 47 -3.72 -4.19 1.58
CA MET A 47 -2.56 -3.94 0.72
C MET A 47 -1.41 -3.25 1.46
N LEU A 48 -1.71 -2.33 2.37
CA LEU A 48 -0.68 -1.59 3.11
C LEU A 48 0.26 -2.49 3.95
N PRO A 49 -0.20 -3.59 4.60
CA PRO A 49 0.68 -4.46 5.38
C PRO A 49 1.82 -5.08 4.56
N GLU A 50 1.66 -5.21 3.24
CA GLU A 50 2.73 -5.71 2.35
C GLU A 50 3.99 -4.83 2.40
N THR A 51 3.84 -3.54 2.73
CA THR A 51 4.98 -2.63 2.91
C THR A 51 5.93 -3.08 4.03
N GLY A 52 5.40 -3.68 5.11
CA GLY A 52 6.22 -4.18 6.22
C GLY A 52 7.09 -5.37 5.80
N ALA A 53 6.52 -6.32 5.05
CA ALA A 53 7.27 -7.45 4.50
C ALA A 53 8.33 -7.00 3.49
N LEU A 54 7.99 -6.05 2.60
CA LEU A 54 8.93 -5.48 1.64
C LEU A 54 10.06 -4.70 2.32
N LEU A 55 9.78 -3.99 3.41
CA LEU A 55 10.79 -3.29 4.19
C LEU A 55 11.75 -4.28 4.84
N ALA A 56 11.22 -5.34 5.46
CA ALA A 56 12.03 -6.41 6.04
C ALA A 56 12.94 -7.07 4.99
N GLY A 57 12.44 -7.32 3.78
CA GLY A 57 13.25 -7.85 2.68
C GLY A 57 14.32 -6.88 2.16
N ILE A 58 14.09 -5.56 2.23
CA ILE A 58 15.11 -4.55 1.88
C ILE A 58 16.18 -4.42 2.98
N MET A 59 15.79 -4.60 4.24
CA MET A 59 16.70 -4.55 5.38
C MET A 59 17.47 -5.87 5.59
N ALA A 60 16.99 -6.97 5.01
CA ALA A 60 17.72 -8.23 5.00
C ALA A 60 19.02 -8.06 4.21
N ASP A 61 20.14 -8.38 4.86
CA ASP A 61 21.47 -8.18 4.31
C ASP A 61 21.74 -9.11 3.11
N GLY A 62 22.49 -8.60 2.13
CA GLY A 62 22.79 -9.30 0.88
C GLY A 62 23.82 -10.44 1.01
N ASP A 63 24.50 -10.55 2.15
CA ASP A 63 25.52 -11.58 2.38
C ASP A 63 24.99 -13.00 2.21
N THR A 64 23.70 -13.22 2.49
CA THR A 64 23.08 -14.54 2.31
C THR A 64 22.95 -14.97 0.85
N VAL A 65 22.82 -14.03 -0.09
CA VAL A 65 22.74 -14.32 -1.53
C VAL A 65 24.14 -14.30 -2.16
N MET A 66 25.01 -13.39 -1.71
CA MET A 66 26.38 -13.28 -2.23
C MET A 66 27.33 -14.36 -1.70
N GLY A 67 26.93 -15.08 -0.65
CA GLY A 67 27.68 -16.22 -0.10
C GLY A 67 27.33 -17.58 -0.73
N PHE A 68 26.45 -17.63 -1.72
CA PHE A 68 26.20 -18.88 -2.46
C PHE A 68 27.41 -19.25 -3.31
N ASP A 69 27.82 -20.51 -3.22
CA ASP A 69 28.82 -21.09 -4.12
C ASP A 69 28.28 -21.07 -5.56
N GLU A 70 29.07 -20.58 -6.50
CA GLU A 70 28.70 -20.49 -7.91
C GLU A 70 28.37 -21.88 -8.51
N ALA A 71 28.95 -22.94 -7.94
CA ALA A 71 28.67 -24.32 -8.29
C ALA A 71 27.30 -24.86 -7.81
N ALA A 72 26.56 -24.10 -7.00
CA ALA A 72 25.26 -24.50 -6.43
C ALA A 72 24.05 -23.87 -7.15
N PHE A 73 24.26 -23.07 -8.20
CA PHE A 73 23.23 -22.48 -9.05
C PHE A 73 22.85 -23.34 -10.26
#